data_AF-A0A842PBT8-F1
#
_entry.id   AF-A0A842PBT8-F1
#
_cell.length_a   1.000
_cell.length_b   1.000
_cell.length_c   1.000
_cell.angle_alpha   90.00
_cell.angle_beta   90.00
_cell.angle_gamma   90.00
#
_symmetry.space_group_name_H-M   'P 1'
#
loop_
_entity.id
_entity.type
_entity.pdbx_description
1 polymer ?
#
loop_
_entity_poly.entity_id
_entity_poly.type
_entity_poly.pdbx_seq_one_letter_code
_entity_poly.pdbx_strand_id
1 'polypeptide(L)'
;MTIDINYVLERLSNQQIESGRYYGIDITKLSKEPGVTPRGLRKQISKWKRSIKEFRDLRYLGKRPPSVTLEEFIEIEARMQSNPIEVKSHVLEDIRADRLGKGLKDLPPSTFYRAMKQTDLYQFDIQSPCEHKGMR
;
A
#
# COMPACT_ATOMS: atom_id res chain seq x y z
N MET A 1 24.35 19.23 9.90
CA MET A 1 23.47 19.28 8.71
C MET A 1 22.04 19.44 9.22
N THR A 2 21.44 20.60 8.99
CA THR A 2 20.10 20.93 9.50
C THR A 2 19.10 20.62 8.40
N ILE A 3 18.20 19.67 8.63
CA ILE A 3 17.13 19.36 7.68
C ILE A 3 16.05 20.42 7.86
N ASP A 4 15.69 21.11 6.78
CA ASP A 4 14.57 22.04 6.78
C ASP A 4 13.25 21.29 7.00
N ILE A 5 12.61 21.61 8.11
CA ILE A 5 11.39 20.97 8.56
C ILE A 5 10.16 21.37 7.74
N ASN A 6 10.09 22.63 7.31
CA ASN A 6 8.97 23.16 6.55
C ASN A 6 8.97 22.57 5.15
N TYR A 7 10.16 22.50 4.56
CA TYR A 7 10.36 21.83 3.27
C TYR A 7 9.92 20.36 3.32
N VAL A 8 10.32 19.59 4.35
CA VAL A 8 9.88 18.18 4.45
C VAL A 8 8.37 18.07 4.65
N LEU A 9 7.80 18.95 5.47
CA LEU A 9 6.36 18.97 5.73
C LEU A 9 5.56 19.26 4.46
N GLU A 10 5.97 20.27 3.70
CA GLU A 10 5.34 20.66 2.43
C GLU A 10 5.37 19.50 1.44
N ARG A 11 6.54 18.88 1.23
CA ARG A 11 6.70 17.78 0.27
C ARG A 11 5.86 16.56 0.63
N LEU A 12 5.81 16.19 1.91
CA LEU A 12 4.97 15.07 2.36
C LEU A 12 3.47 15.40 2.34
N SER A 13 3.11 16.66 2.61
CA SER A 13 1.72 17.14 2.50
C SER A 13 1.23 17.08 1.06
N ASN A 14 2.05 17.55 0.11
CA ASN A 14 1.72 17.49 -1.32
C ASN A 14 1.53 16.04 -1.78
N GLN A 15 2.41 15.12 -1.38
CA GLN A 15 2.23 13.69 -1.66
C GLN A 15 0.93 13.13 -1.07
N GLN A 16 0.58 13.56 0.15
CA GLN A 16 -0.67 13.17 0.78
C GLN A 16 -1.90 13.76 0.08
N ILE A 17 -1.82 14.95 -0.51
CA ILE A 17 -2.92 15.53 -1.29
C ILE A 17 -3.07 14.79 -2.63
N GLU A 18 -1.96 14.54 -3.33
CA GLU A 18 -1.96 13.89 -4.65
C GLU A 18 -2.39 12.42 -4.60
N SER A 19 -1.93 11.68 -3.58
CA SER A 19 -2.11 10.23 -3.49
C SER A 19 -2.89 9.77 -2.25
N GLY A 20 -3.40 10.72 -1.46
CA GLY A 20 -4.09 10.48 -0.19
C GLY A 20 -3.17 10.15 0.99
N ARG A 21 -1.89 9.81 0.75
CA ARG A 21 -0.95 9.20 1.73
C ARG A 21 0.51 9.39 1.31
N TYR A 22 1.49 8.88 2.08
CA TYR A 22 2.89 8.75 1.64
C TYR A 22 3.54 7.40 2.02
N TYR A 23 4.59 7.04 1.29
CA TYR A 23 5.33 5.79 1.39
C TYR A 23 6.82 5.99 1.68
N GLY A 24 7.50 4.89 2.01
CA GLY A 24 8.92 4.87 2.32
C GLY A 24 9.80 5.22 1.13
N ILE A 25 9.29 5.02 -0.09
CA ILE A 25 9.95 5.44 -1.34
C ILE A 25 9.94 6.96 -1.48
N ASP A 26 8.89 7.65 -1.03
CA ASP A 26 8.80 9.10 -1.09
C ASP A 26 9.81 9.73 -0.13
N ILE A 27 9.96 9.17 1.07
CA ILE A 27 11.04 9.55 2.00
C ILE A 27 12.43 9.31 1.38
N THR A 28 12.58 8.24 0.60
CA THR A 28 13.87 7.90 -0.04
C THR A 28 14.20 8.84 -1.20
N LYS A 29 13.18 9.30 -1.94
CA LYS A 29 13.34 10.34 -2.96
C LYS A 29 13.64 11.68 -2.29
N LEU A 30 12.82 12.05 -1.31
CA LEU A 30 12.94 13.30 -0.57
C LEU A 30 14.28 13.45 0.13
N SER A 31 14.89 12.37 0.63
CA SER A 31 16.19 12.45 1.31
C SER A 31 17.35 12.83 0.38
N LYS A 32 17.21 12.61 -0.94
CA LYS A 32 18.26 12.95 -1.91
C LYS A 32 18.41 14.46 -2.07
N GLU A 33 17.31 15.20 -2.05
CA GLU A 33 17.28 16.65 -2.28
C GLU A 33 18.12 17.43 -1.24
N PRO A 34 17.97 17.21 0.09
CA PRO A 34 18.81 17.82 1.11
C PRO A 34 20.12 17.04 1.40
N GLY A 35 20.45 16.01 0.61
CA GLY A 35 21.69 15.25 0.77
C GLY A 35 21.79 14.39 2.05
N VAL A 36 20.66 13.93 2.59
CA VAL A 36 20.62 13.11 3.82
C VAL A 36 20.33 11.64 3.54
N THR A 37 20.69 10.79 4.48
CA THR A 37 20.32 9.37 4.37
C THR A 37 18.82 9.20 4.58
N PRO A 38 18.15 8.29 3.84
CA PRO A 38 16.74 7.96 4.08
C PRO A 38 16.47 7.53 5.52
N ARG A 39 17.43 6.84 6.16
CA ARG A 39 17.35 6.43 7.56
C ARG A 39 17.36 7.63 8.51
N GLY A 40 18.24 8.60 8.27
CA GLY A 40 18.30 9.85 9.03
C GLY A 40 16.99 10.63 8.92
N LEU A 41 16.46 10.77 7.70
CA LEU A 41 15.21 11.48 7.47
C LEU A 41 14.02 10.79 8.16
N ARG A 42 13.92 9.45 8.10
CA ARG A 42 12.89 8.70 8.85
C ARG A 42 12.97 8.98 10.35
N LYS A 43 14.17 8.99 10.92
CA LYS A 43 14.37 9.27 12.36
C LYS A 43 13.90 10.68 12.73
N GLN A 44 14.17 11.68 11.88
CA GLN A 44 13.68 13.04 12.10
C GLN A 44 12.16 13.14 11.96
N ILE A 45 11.56 12.55 10.92
CA ILE A 45 10.10 12.51 10.76
C ILE A 45 9.45 11.85 11.99
N SER A 46 9.99 10.75 12.49
CA SER A 46 9.50 10.10 13.71
C SER A 46 9.58 11.00 14.95
N LYS A 47 10.62 11.84 15.04
CA LYS A 47 10.75 12.84 16.11
C LYS A 47 9.69 13.94 15.96
N TRP A 48 9.54 14.50 14.76
CA TRP A 48 8.57 15.55 14.47
C TRP A 48 7.13 15.09 14.65
N LYS A 49 6.82 13.83 14.32
CA LYS A 49 5.52 13.21 14.63
C LYS A 49 5.16 13.22 16.12
N ARG A 50 6.13 13.34 17.04
CA ARG A 50 5.84 13.39 18.48
C ARG A 50 5.61 14.81 18.98
N SER A 51 6.20 15.81 18.31
CA SER A 51 6.24 17.19 18.81
C SER A 51 5.45 18.19 17.95
N ILE A 52 5.12 17.85 16.69
CA ILE A 52 4.53 18.76 15.71
C ILE A 52 3.23 18.17 15.20
N LYS A 53 2.16 18.98 15.21
CA LYS A 53 0.80 18.53 14.92
C LYS A 53 0.65 18.13 13.46
N GLU A 54 1.16 18.94 12.56
CA GLU A 54 1.07 18.77 11.12
C GLU A 54 1.70 17.45 10.67
N PHE A 55 2.81 17.05 11.28
CA PHE A 55 3.42 15.74 11.03
C PHE A 55 2.60 14.57 11.58
N ARG A 56 1.82 14.74 12.65
CA ARG A 56 0.92 13.69 13.17
C ARG A 56 -0.20 13.38 12.19
N ASP A 57 -0.69 14.40 11.50
CA ASP A 57 -1.77 14.28 10.53
C ASP A 57 -1.32 13.60 9.22
N LEU A 58 0.00 13.46 9.01
CA LEU A 58 0.57 12.73 7.88
C LEU A 58 0.50 11.19 8.07
N ARG A 59 -0.15 10.52 7.12
CA ARG A 59 -0.43 9.09 7.13
C ARG A 59 0.62 8.29 6.32
N TYR A 60 1.45 7.54 7.04
CA TYR A 60 2.45 6.62 6.45
C TYR A 60 1.82 5.25 6.18
N LEU A 61 1.97 4.73 4.96
CA LEU A 61 1.40 3.42 4.56
C LEU A 61 2.43 2.29 4.40
N GLY A 62 3.68 2.52 4.81
CA GLY A 62 4.73 1.50 4.71
C GLY A 62 5.70 1.76 3.58
N LYS A 63 6.41 0.72 3.14
CA LYS A 63 7.65 0.88 2.36
C LYS A 63 7.38 1.30 0.91
N ARG A 64 6.38 0.73 0.26
CA ARG A 64 6.04 0.91 -1.16
C ARG A 64 4.51 0.86 -1.33
N PRO A 65 3.97 1.54 -2.35
CA PRO A 65 2.58 1.37 -2.72
C PRO A 65 2.27 -0.09 -3.10
N PRO A 66 1.01 -0.53 -2.91
CA PRO A 66 0.55 -1.82 -3.44
C PRO A 66 0.82 -1.89 -4.94
N SER A 67 1.26 -3.05 -5.41
CA SER A 67 1.51 -3.26 -6.84
C SER A 67 0.28 -3.76 -7.61
N VAL A 68 -0.81 -4.05 -6.89
CA VAL A 68 -2.13 -4.41 -7.40
C VAL A 68 -3.06 -3.28 -6.98
N THR A 69 -3.90 -2.79 -7.90
CA THR A 69 -4.88 -1.74 -7.57
C THR A 69 -6.07 -2.35 -6.82
N LEU A 70 -6.92 -1.49 -6.26
CA LEU A 70 -8.11 -1.98 -5.56
C LEU A 70 -9.08 -2.66 -6.52
N GLU A 71 -9.26 -2.08 -7.71
CA GLU A 71 -10.15 -2.62 -8.76
C GLU A 71 -9.69 -4.01 -9.20
N GLU A 72 -8.38 -4.16 -9.45
CA GLU A 72 -7.78 -5.46 -9.80
C GLU A 72 -7.95 -6.48 -8.67
N PHE A 73 -7.82 -6.04 -7.41
CA PHE A 73 -8.02 -6.92 -6.26
C PHE A 73 -9.47 -7.41 -6.18
N ILE A 74 -10.44 -6.51 -6.37
CA ILE A 74 -11.88 -6.84 -6.41
C ILE A 74 -12.18 -7.79 -7.57
N GLU A 75 -11.61 -7.55 -8.74
CA GLU A 75 -11.78 -8.43 -9.91
C GLU A 75 -11.23 -9.83 -9.65
N ILE A 76 -10.02 -9.93 -9.08
CA ILE A 76 -9.41 -11.21 -8.68
C ILE A 76 -10.33 -11.94 -7.71
N GLU A 77 -10.80 -11.26 -6.67
CA GLU A 77 -11.70 -11.84 -5.67
C GLU A 77 -13.00 -12.34 -6.32
N ALA A 78 -13.64 -11.52 -7.14
CA ALA A 78 -14.90 -11.87 -7.81
C ALA A 78 -14.77 -13.09 -8.73
N ARG A 79 -13.67 -13.18 -9.49
CA ARG A 79 -13.42 -14.34 -10.37
C ARG A 79 -13.13 -15.60 -9.57
N MET A 80 -12.39 -15.50 -8.47
CA MET A 80 -12.13 -16.66 -7.61
C MET A 80 -13.37 -17.16 -6.89
N GLN A 81 -14.30 -16.28 -6.54
CA GLN A 81 -15.58 -16.66 -5.92
C GLN A 81 -16.57 -17.24 -6.94
N SER A 82 -16.66 -16.64 -8.13
CA SER A 82 -17.63 -17.04 -9.16
C SER A 82 -17.21 -18.29 -9.94
N ASN A 83 -15.91 -18.47 -10.18
CA ASN A 83 -15.38 -19.64 -10.88
C ASN A 83 -14.05 -20.13 -10.24
N PRO A 84 -14.12 -20.89 -9.13
CA PRO A 84 -12.93 -21.34 -8.41
C PRO A 84 -11.99 -22.25 -9.23
N ILE A 85 -12.50 -22.89 -10.29
CA ILE A 85 -11.74 -23.78 -11.17
C ILE A 85 -11.11 -23.04 -12.37
N GLU A 86 -11.32 -21.73 -12.47
CA GLU A 86 -10.75 -20.92 -13.52
C GLU A 86 -9.22 -21.01 -13.55
N VAL A 87 -8.67 -21.11 -14.77
CA VAL A 87 -7.23 -21.17 -14.97
C VAL A 87 -6.62 -19.81 -14.61
N LYS A 88 -5.94 -19.76 -13.47
CA LYS A 88 -5.41 -18.54 -12.85
C LYS A 88 -4.48 -17.73 -13.76
N SER A 89 -3.73 -18.40 -14.65
CA SER A 89 -2.88 -17.71 -15.63
C SER A 89 -3.68 -16.90 -16.65
N HIS A 90 -4.87 -17.34 -17.04
CA HIS A 90 -5.73 -16.57 -17.95
C HIS A 90 -6.25 -15.31 -17.26
N VAL A 91 -6.64 -15.40 -15.98
CA VAL A 91 -7.04 -14.22 -15.19
C VAL A 91 -5.90 -13.19 -15.11
N LEU A 92 -4.66 -13.65 -14.93
CA LEU A 92 -3.50 -12.78 -14.97
C LEU A 92 -3.31 -12.12 -16.36
N GLU A 93 -3.46 -12.88 -17.44
CA GLU A 93 -3.35 -12.36 -18.80
C GLU A 93 -4.42 -11.30 -19.11
N ASP A 94 -5.66 -11.53 -18.68
CA ASP A 94 -6.77 -10.57 -18.81
C ASP A 94 -6.46 -9.25 -18.08
N ILE A 95 -6.02 -9.31 -16.82
CA ILE A 95 -5.64 -8.13 -16.03
C ILE A 95 -4.47 -7.38 -16.67
N ARG A 96 -3.50 -8.10 -17.25
CA ARG A 96 -2.36 -7.49 -17.94
C ARG A 96 -2.76 -6.81 -19.23
N ALA A 97 -3.69 -7.40 -19.98
CA ALA A 97 -4.25 -6.80 -21.19
C ALA A 97 -5.01 -5.50 -20.84
N ASP A 98 -5.81 -5.51 -19.77
CA ASP A 98 -6.50 -4.31 -19.28
C ASP A 98 -5.51 -3.22 -18.83
N ARG A 99 -4.46 -3.59 -18.08
CA ARG A 99 -3.37 -2.68 -17.72
C ARG A 99 -2.70 -2.06 -18.93
N LEU A 100 -2.42 -2.86 -19.95
CA LEU A 100 -1.84 -2.37 -21.20
C LEU A 100 -2.76 -1.35 -21.88
N GLY A 101 -4.07 -1.62 -21.91
CA GLY A 101 -5.08 -0.68 -22.41
C GLY A 101 -5.12 0.63 -21.63
N LYS A 102 -4.84 0.59 -20.33
CA LYS A 102 -4.77 1.77 -19.43
C LYS A 102 -3.39 2.45 -19.39
N GLY A 103 -2.40 1.95 -20.13
CA GLY A 103 -1.02 2.45 -20.08
C GLY A 103 -0.30 2.19 -18.74
N LEU A 104 -0.78 1.22 -17.95
CA LEU A 104 -0.19 0.83 -16.68
C LEU A 104 0.96 -0.17 -16.88
N LYS A 105 1.86 -0.22 -15.90
CA LYS A 105 2.96 -1.20 -15.91
C LYS A 105 2.42 -2.62 -15.75
N ASP A 106 3.02 -3.55 -16.48
CA ASP A 106 2.72 -4.98 -16.39
C ASP A 106 2.72 -5.49 -14.94
N LEU A 107 1.76 -6.36 -14.63
CA LEU A 107 1.61 -6.97 -13.31
C LEU A 107 2.50 -8.22 -13.22
N PRO A 108 3.49 -8.28 -12.31
CA PRO A 108 4.32 -9.48 -12.18
C PRO A 108 3.50 -10.69 -11.69
N PRO A 109 3.76 -11.91 -12.19
CA PRO A 109 2.98 -13.09 -11.79
C PRO A 109 3.03 -13.34 -10.28
N SER A 110 4.20 -13.17 -9.66
CA SER A 110 4.38 -13.31 -8.22
C SER A 110 3.48 -12.37 -7.40
N THR A 111 3.23 -11.16 -7.93
CA THR A 111 2.38 -10.18 -7.27
C THR A 111 0.92 -10.59 -7.36
N PHE A 112 0.49 -11.02 -8.54
CA PHE A 112 -0.85 -11.53 -8.78
C PHE A 112 -1.17 -12.73 -7.89
N TYR A 113 -0.33 -13.78 -7.91
CA TYR A 113 -0.57 -14.96 -7.08
C TYR A 113 -0.54 -14.67 -5.57
N ARG A 114 0.23 -13.66 -5.14
CA ARG A 114 0.17 -13.19 -3.76
C ARG A 114 -1.17 -12.54 -3.43
N ALA A 115 -1.72 -11.71 -4.32
CA ALA A 115 -3.03 -11.09 -4.14
C ALA A 115 -4.15 -12.16 -4.10
N MET A 116 -4.09 -13.15 -4.99
CA MET A 116 -5.00 -14.30 -4.95
C MET A 116 -4.94 -15.08 -3.63
N LYS A 117 -3.74 -15.33 -3.10
CA LYS A 117 -3.61 -16.02 -1.82
C LYS A 117 -4.24 -15.21 -0.68
N GLN A 118 -4.22 -13.88 -0.77
CA GLN A 118 -4.86 -13.03 0.22
C GLN A 118 -6.38 -13.14 0.15
N THR A 119 -6.98 -13.18 -1.05
CA THR A 119 -8.44 -13.39 -1.20
C THR A 119 -8.87 -14.74 -0.65
N ASP A 120 -8.10 -15.80 -0.87
CA ASP A 120 -8.39 -17.13 -0.33
C ASP A 120 -8.40 -17.14 1.21
N LEU A 121 -7.46 -16.44 1.85
CA LEU A 121 -7.34 -16.40 3.32
C LEU A 121 -8.50 -15.63 3.99
N TYR A 122 -9.02 -14.56 3.37
CA TYR A 122 -10.16 -13.82 3.90
C TYR A 122 -11.43 -14.67 4.00
N GLN A 123 -11.58 -15.69 3.15
CA GLN A 123 -12.72 -16.61 3.21
C GLN A 123 -12.75 -17.46 4.48
N PHE A 124 -11.59 -17.68 5.12
CA PHE A 124 -11.48 -18.49 6.35
C PHE A 124 -11.46 -17.67 7.64
N ASP A 125 -11.16 -16.37 7.59
CA ASP A 125 -11.14 -15.49 8.77
C ASP A 125 -12.55 -15.10 9.28
N ILE A 126 -13.60 -15.29 8.48
CA ILE A 126 -14.99 -14.91 8.84
C ILE A 126 -15.69 -15.99 9.69
N GLN A 127 -15.09 -17.17 9.90
CA GLN A 127 -15.71 -18.29 10.63
C GLN A 127 -15.15 -18.59 12.03
N SER A 128 -14.62 -17.60 12.75
CA SER A 128 -14.41 -17.74 14.20
C SER A 128 -15.41 -16.87 14.98
N PRO A 129 -16.64 -17.34 15.25
CA PRO A 129 -17.43 -16.72 16.29
C PRO A 129 -16.70 -16.94 17.63
N CYS A 130 -16.22 -15.85 18.23
CA CYS A 130 -15.86 -15.85 19.64
C CYS A 130 -17.12 -16.23 20.44
N GLU A 131 -17.24 -17.49 20.85
CA GLU A 131 -18.23 -17.90 21.83
C GLU A 131 -17.92 -17.21 23.16
N HIS A 132 -18.47 -16.00 23.35
CA HIS A 132 -18.76 -15.49 24.68
C HIS A 132 -20.04 -16.17 25.16
N LYS A 133 -19.91 -17.32 25.82
CA LYS A 133 -20.93 -17.79 26.76
C LYS A 133 -20.42 -17.54 28.17
N GLY A 134 -21.12 -16.60 28.80
CA GLY A 134 -20.77 -15.96 30.04
C GLY A 134 -20.78 -16.89 31.24
N MET A 135 -19.94 -16.52 32.19
CA MET A 135 -20.09 -16.86 33.60
C MET A 135 -21.48 -16.43 34.09
N ARG A 136 -22.25 -17.40 34.58
CA ARG A 136 -23.04 -17.29 35.80
C ARG A 136 -23.05 -18.63 36.50
#